data_AF-A0A2E0SAZ7-F1
#
_entry.id   AF-A0A2E0SAZ7-F1
#
_cell.length_a   1.000
_cell.length_b   1.000
_cell.length_c   1.000
_cell.angle_alpha   90.00
_cell.angle_beta   90.00
_cell.angle_gamma   90.00
#
_symmetry.space_group_name_H-M   'P 1'
#
loop_
_entity.id
_entity.type
_entity.pdbx_description
1 polymer ?
#
loop_
_entity_poly.entity_id
_entity_poly.type
_entity_poly.pdbx_seq_one_letter_code
_entity_poly.pdbx_strand_id
1 'polypeptide(L)'
;MRPSFVLTFLLVLGIAGMAPAEETGKRGEASIIPAPTLLVADGLNTDGSLVKHYRRGLDYAIDYFGNYGPYYVYLLSSDSENSVRQIYLQRAKNRINRNSKISTAEEQVDEFLKRHNVINEIKAVLAGKAEGGLTWTQNPPILYEDVTTNAKGREKDPLENTWGALHEYHHVFQMAHCDTKQSRSSDKHINSWMAEGMASYSSAKFMENLGLINFEDYMLKLKKSGGNIGRPGINEYVAQHPNWQLKNEAYWEEGGSAQIYYMLGAWATAYLIHVKEVKEVVVLKEWYFDIPKLGKSAAFKKHMGLSLSEFYQEFRPFILQPDDKVMQIFKPTRKVQ
;
A
#
# COMPACT_ATOMS: atom_id res chain seq x y z
N MET A 1 46.07 65.93 26.74
CA MET A 1 46.56 64.91 27.70
C MET A 1 45.35 64.19 28.28
N ARG A 2 45.17 62.90 27.93
CA ARG A 2 44.15 61.92 28.41
C ARG A 2 42.64 62.28 28.28
N PRO A 3 41.76 61.25 28.23
CA PRO A 3 40.52 61.26 27.44
C PRO A 3 39.25 61.39 28.29
N SER A 4 38.12 61.69 27.62
CA SER A 4 36.76 61.45 28.10
C SER A 4 35.97 60.80 26.96
N PHE A 5 35.63 59.52 27.09
CA PHE A 5 34.65 58.85 26.24
C PHE A 5 33.49 58.40 27.12
N VAL A 6 32.31 58.93 26.82
CA VAL A 6 31.03 58.53 27.39
C VAL A 6 30.48 57.40 26.52
N LEU A 7 30.14 56.29 27.18
CA LEU A 7 29.61 55.05 26.64
C LEU A 7 28.08 55.09 26.70
N THR A 8 27.40 54.83 25.58
CA THR A 8 25.92 54.74 25.54
C THR A 8 25.50 53.27 25.36
N PHE A 9 24.88 52.76 26.43
CA PHE A 9 23.88 51.70 26.62
C PHE A 9 23.65 50.62 25.53
N LEU A 10 23.94 49.37 25.92
CA LEU A 10 23.22 48.15 25.52
C LEU A 10 22.34 47.72 26.70
N LEU A 11 21.03 47.64 26.50
CA LEU A 11 20.05 47.21 27.50
C LEU A 11 19.79 45.70 27.35
N VAL A 12 20.06 44.96 28.43
CA VAL A 12 19.60 43.58 28.67
C VAL A 12 18.56 43.63 29.79
N LEU A 13 17.41 42.98 29.59
CA LEU A 13 16.41 42.50 30.57
C LEU A 13 15.47 41.61 29.73
N GLY A 14 15.18 40.32 29.99
CA GLY A 14 15.18 39.55 31.22
C GLY A 14 13.76 39.48 31.79
N ILE A 15 12.92 38.52 31.36
CA ILE A 15 11.71 38.11 32.11
C ILE A 15 11.49 36.57 32.01
N ALA A 16 11.53 35.97 33.20
CA ALA A 16 10.84 34.78 33.76
C ALA A 16 10.04 33.80 32.88
N GLY A 17 10.36 32.51 33.06
CA GLY A 17 9.54 31.62 33.89
C GLY A 17 8.35 30.90 33.24
N MET A 18 8.59 29.71 32.69
CA MET A 18 7.64 28.60 32.72
C MET A 18 8.43 27.29 32.88
N ALA A 19 8.15 26.57 33.97
CA ALA A 19 8.74 25.27 34.29
C ALA A 19 8.29 24.21 33.27
N PRO A 20 9.14 23.23 32.92
CA PRO A 20 8.68 22.09 32.15
C PRO A 20 7.82 21.21 33.05
N ALA A 21 6.59 20.94 32.64
CA ALA A 21 5.79 19.90 33.25
C ALA A 21 6.46 18.55 32.96
N GLU A 22 6.94 17.89 34.00
CA GLU A 22 7.30 16.48 33.98
C GLU A 22 6.05 15.66 33.62
N GLU A 23 5.91 15.29 32.35
CA GLU A 23 5.06 14.17 31.98
C GLU A 23 5.77 12.88 32.42
N THR A 24 5.56 12.49 33.67
CA THR A 24 5.73 11.10 34.11
C THR A 24 4.60 10.24 33.54
N GLY A 25 4.56 10.11 32.22
CA GLY A 25 3.82 9.08 31.52
C GLY A 25 4.72 7.86 31.40
N LYS A 26 4.36 6.75 32.05
CA LYS A 26 5.02 5.45 31.84
C LYS A 26 5.08 5.20 30.32
N ARG A 27 6.29 5.30 29.75
CA ARG A 27 6.58 4.85 28.40
C ARG A 27 6.37 3.35 28.42
N GLY A 28 5.15 2.91 28.12
CA GLY A 28 4.85 1.50 27.91
C GLY A 28 5.89 0.94 26.96
N GLU A 29 6.44 -0.23 27.28
CA GLU A 29 7.36 -0.94 26.40
C GLU A 29 6.84 -0.82 24.97
N ALA A 30 7.63 -0.17 24.11
CA ALA A 30 7.26 -0.08 22.71
C ALA A 30 7.15 -1.52 22.22
N SER A 31 5.90 -1.98 21.99
CA SER A 31 5.63 -3.31 21.46
C SER A 31 6.48 -3.47 20.21
N ILE A 32 7.52 -4.30 20.29
CA ILE A 32 8.43 -4.55 19.17
C ILE A 32 7.57 -5.22 18.11
N ILE A 33 7.26 -4.49 17.02
CA ILE A 33 6.56 -5.05 15.88
C ILE A 33 7.51 -6.10 15.27
N PRO A 34 7.11 -7.39 15.21
CA PRO A 34 7.99 -8.43 14.71
C PRO A 34 8.29 -8.20 13.22
N ALA A 35 9.42 -8.71 12.75
CA ALA A 35 9.72 -8.77 11.33
C ALA A 35 8.69 -9.66 10.61
N PRO A 36 8.38 -9.40 9.32
CA PRO A 36 7.49 -10.26 8.56
C PRO A 36 7.96 -11.72 8.50
N THR A 37 7.01 -12.63 8.52
CA THR A 37 7.28 -14.08 8.45
C THR A 37 6.82 -14.63 7.11
N LEU A 38 7.74 -15.23 6.36
CA LEU A 38 7.44 -15.92 5.09
C LEU A 38 7.32 -17.42 5.37
N LEU A 39 6.20 -18.02 4.96
CA LEU A 39 5.98 -19.46 4.96
C LEU A 39 5.84 -19.93 3.51
N VAL A 40 6.61 -20.95 3.14
CA VAL A 40 6.71 -21.45 1.77
C VAL A 40 6.31 -22.91 1.77
N ALA A 41 5.35 -23.29 0.91
CA ALA A 41 4.93 -24.67 0.77
C ALA A 41 6.05 -25.54 0.15
N ASP A 42 6.12 -26.81 0.55
CA ASP A 42 7.10 -27.75 0.03
C ASP A 42 6.96 -27.89 -1.49
N GLY A 43 8.09 -28.05 -2.19
CA GLY A 43 8.13 -28.09 -3.66
C GLY A 43 8.39 -26.73 -4.31
N LEU A 44 8.35 -25.65 -3.52
CA LEU A 44 8.76 -24.30 -3.90
C LEU A 44 10.13 -23.93 -3.32
N ASN A 45 10.68 -22.86 -3.88
CA ASN A 45 11.91 -22.17 -3.50
C ASN A 45 13.14 -23.10 -3.45
N THR A 46 13.23 -24.08 -4.35
CA THR A 46 14.29 -25.10 -4.32
C THR A 46 15.69 -24.53 -4.46
N ASP A 47 15.85 -23.42 -5.19
CA ASP A 47 17.12 -22.70 -5.38
C ASP A 47 17.23 -21.42 -4.53
N GLY A 48 16.24 -21.14 -3.68
CA GLY A 48 16.19 -19.94 -2.84
C GLY A 48 15.81 -18.65 -3.58
N SER A 49 15.60 -18.67 -4.90
CA SER A 49 15.35 -17.47 -5.70
C SER A 49 14.01 -16.81 -5.40
N LEU A 50 12.94 -17.60 -5.23
CA LEU A 50 11.59 -17.10 -4.93
C LEU A 50 11.59 -16.21 -3.68
N VAL A 51 12.11 -16.72 -2.57
CA VAL A 51 12.20 -15.97 -1.30
C VAL A 51 13.14 -14.78 -1.43
N LYS A 52 14.27 -14.92 -2.14
CA LYS A 52 15.20 -13.81 -2.38
C LYS A 52 14.54 -12.65 -3.12
N HIS A 53 13.80 -12.93 -4.19
CA HIS A 53 13.14 -11.90 -5.00
C HIS A 53 11.95 -11.28 -4.29
N TYR A 54 11.19 -12.07 -3.54
CA TYR A 54 10.12 -11.54 -2.70
C TYR A 54 10.69 -10.61 -1.62
N ARG A 55 11.74 -11.04 -0.90
CA ARG A 55 12.41 -10.21 0.12
C ARG A 55 12.99 -8.92 -0.44
N ARG A 56 13.56 -8.93 -1.65
CA ARG A 56 14.03 -7.70 -2.30
C ARG A 56 12.96 -6.61 -2.33
N GLY A 57 11.71 -6.97 -2.66
CA GLY A 57 10.60 -6.01 -2.70
C GLY A 57 10.13 -5.64 -1.29
N LEU A 58 9.94 -6.65 -0.45
CA LEU A 58 9.46 -6.48 0.92
C LEU A 58 10.38 -5.59 1.76
N ASP A 59 11.69 -5.85 1.74
CA ASP A 59 12.68 -5.11 2.51
C ASP A 59 12.74 -3.64 2.05
N TYR A 60 12.68 -3.39 0.73
CA TYR A 60 12.60 -2.04 0.19
C TYR A 60 11.33 -1.31 0.68
N ALA A 61 10.18 -1.99 0.64
CA ALA A 61 8.91 -1.41 1.08
C ALA A 61 8.92 -1.08 2.59
N ILE A 62 9.51 -1.96 3.41
CA ILE A 62 9.69 -1.73 4.86
C ILE A 62 10.61 -0.54 5.11
N ASP A 63 11.73 -0.45 4.39
CA ASP A 63 12.66 0.68 4.53
C ASP A 63 11.97 2.01 4.18
N TYR A 64 11.10 2.01 3.16
CA TYR A 64 10.37 3.20 2.75
C TYR A 64 9.21 3.55 3.70
N PHE A 65 8.32 2.61 4.02
CA PHE A 65 7.10 2.87 4.79
C PHE A 65 7.28 2.77 6.30
N GLY A 66 8.24 1.97 6.77
CA GLY A 66 8.38 1.51 8.15
C GLY A 66 7.78 0.12 8.34
N ASN A 67 8.16 -0.56 9.44
CA ASN A 67 7.67 -1.90 9.75
C ASN A 67 6.29 -1.87 10.45
N TYR A 68 5.26 -2.40 9.79
CA TYR A 68 3.91 -2.62 10.32
C TYR A 68 3.59 -4.11 10.33
N GLY A 69 2.92 -4.58 11.38
CA GLY A 69 2.65 -6.00 11.55
C GLY A 69 2.01 -6.36 12.90
N PRO A 70 1.86 -7.66 13.19
CA PRO A 70 2.48 -8.80 12.49
C PRO A 70 2.04 -8.98 11.03
N TYR A 71 2.98 -9.29 10.14
CA TYR A 71 2.73 -9.55 8.72
C TYR A 71 3.23 -10.95 8.34
N TYR A 72 2.36 -11.75 7.74
CA TYR A 72 2.67 -13.10 7.27
C TYR A 72 2.51 -13.18 5.76
N VAL A 73 3.44 -13.85 5.10
CA VAL A 73 3.39 -14.12 3.66
C VAL A 73 3.33 -15.62 3.47
N TYR A 74 2.32 -16.10 2.76
CA TYR A 74 2.11 -17.51 2.47
C TYR A 74 2.32 -17.75 0.97
N LEU A 75 3.44 -18.38 0.61
CA LEU A 75 3.76 -18.76 -0.77
C LEU A 75 3.36 -20.23 -0.98
N LEU A 76 2.29 -20.46 -1.74
CA LEU A 76 1.61 -21.75 -1.82
C LEU A 76 1.64 -22.35 -3.23
N SER A 77 1.81 -23.67 -3.33
CA SER A 77 1.65 -24.45 -4.56
C SER A 77 0.86 -25.73 -4.30
N SER A 78 0.43 -26.39 -5.38
CA SER A 78 -0.24 -27.68 -5.34
C SER A 78 0.70 -28.88 -5.10
N ASP A 79 2.01 -28.65 -4.96
CA ASP A 79 3.02 -29.73 -4.96
C ASP A 79 2.98 -30.59 -3.70
N SER A 80 2.51 -30.05 -2.57
CA SER A 80 2.43 -30.75 -1.29
C SER A 80 1.17 -30.37 -0.52
N GLU A 81 0.14 -31.20 -0.60
CA GLU A 81 -1.10 -31.00 0.17
C GLU A 81 -0.83 -30.94 1.68
N ASN A 82 0.08 -31.79 2.18
CA ASN A 82 0.43 -31.79 3.59
C ASN A 82 1.04 -30.44 4.01
N SER A 83 2.01 -29.91 3.25
CA SER A 83 2.65 -28.62 3.54
C SER A 83 1.64 -27.47 3.49
N VAL A 84 0.77 -27.45 2.47
CA VAL A 84 -0.35 -26.49 2.39
C VAL A 84 -1.21 -26.55 3.65
N ARG A 85 -1.67 -27.74 4.06
CA ARG A 85 -2.51 -27.89 5.27
C ARG A 85 -1.79 -27.47 6.54
N GLN A 86 -0.49 -27.72 6.67
CA GLN A 86 0.31 -27.24 7.82
C GLN A 86 0.42 -25.72 7.84
N ILE A 87 0.58 -25.07 6.67
CA ILE A 87 0.59 -23.60 6.59
C ILE A 87 -0.77 -23.03 7.01
N TYR A 88 -1.89 -23.61 6.58
CA TYR A 88 -3.21 -23.16 7.02
C TYR A 88 -3.45 -23.40 8.52
N LEU A 89 -2.93 -24.48 9.08
CA LEU A 89 -2.94 -24.70 10.52
C LEU A 89 -2.13 -23.62 11.26
N GLN A 90 -0.96 -23.23 10.74
CA GLN A 90 -0.17 -22.15 11.29
C GLN A 90 -0.88 -20.79 11.16
N ARG A 91 -1.50 -20.54 10.02
CA ARG A 91 -2.35 -19.35 9.78
C ARG A 91 -3.49 -19.27 10.80
N ALA A 92 -4.14 -20.39 11.10
CA ALA A 92 -5.16 -20.48 12.15
C ALA A 92 -4.58 -20.13 13.54
N LYS A 93 -3.41 -20.68 13.87
CA LYS A 93 -2.72 -20.43 15.14
C LYS A 93 -2.31 -18.97 15.32
N ASN A 94 -1.86 -18.30 14.26
CA ASN A 94 -1.49 -16.88 14.28
C ASN A 94 -2.68 -15.97 14.62
N ARG A 95 -3.90 -16.42 14.32
CA ARG A 95 -5.16 -15.70 14.54
C ARG A 95 -5.78 -15.95 15.93
N ILE A 96 -5.16 -16.78 16.78
CA ILE A 96 -5.69 -17.08 18.11
C ILE A 96 -5.76 -15.79 18.95
N ASN A 97 -6.96 -15.44 19.36
CA ASN A 97 -7.18 -14.44 20.38
C ASN A 97 -7.00 -15.06 21.77
N ARG A 98 -5.81 -14.86 22.34
CA ARG A 98 -5.45 -15.34 23.69
C ARG A 98 -6.29 -14.74 24.81
N ASN A 99 -6.99 -13.63 24.54
CA ASN A 99 -7.86 -12.95 25.49
C ASN A 99 -9.35 -13.36 25.33
N SER A 100 -9.66 -14.34 24.47
CA SER A 100 -11.01 -14.86 24.33
C SER A 100 -11.49 -15.49 25.65
N LYS A 101 -12.70 -15.12 26.09
CA LYS A 101 -13.38 -15.72 27.25
C LYS A 101 -14.40 -16.79 26.86
N ILE A 102 -14.66 -16.95 25.56
CA ILE A 102 -15.79 -17.72 25.03
C ILE A 102 -15.35 -18.91 24.19
N SER A 103 -14.07 -18.98 23.80
CA SER A 103 -13.54 -20.05 22.97
C SER A 103 -12.08 -20.35 23.30
N THR A 104 -11.77 -21.64 23.41
CA THR A 104 -10.42 -22.15 23.57
C THR A 104 -9.59 -21.96 22.29
N ALA A 105 -8.27 -22.10 22.40
CA ALA A 105 -7.38 -22.01 21.24
C ALA A 105 -7.70 -23.09 20.18
N GLU A 106 -8.04 -24.30 20.62
CA GLU A 106 -8.37 -25.43 19.73
C GLU A 106 -9.67 -25.18 18.96
N GLU A 107 -10.70 -24.68 19.64
CA GLU A 107 -11.97 -24.30 19.00
C GLU A 107 -11.79 -23.18 17.98
N GLN A 108 -10.97 -22.16 18.28
CA GLN A 108 -10.69 -21.07 17.36
C GLN A 108 -9.97 -21.56 16.08
N VAL A 109 -9.03 -22.49 16.23
CA VAL A 109 -8.33 -23.11 15.10
C VAL A 109 -9.28 -23.95 14.25
N ASP A 110 -10.08 -24.80 14.89
CA ASP A 110 -11.06 -25.65 14.22
C ASP A 110 -12.12 -24.82 13.48
N GLU A 111 -12.66 -23.77 14.12
CA GLU A 111 -13.60 -22.84 13.51
C GLU A 111 -12.99 -22.19 12.27
N PHE A 112 -11.77 -21.66 12.36
CA PHE A 112 -11.08 -21.02 11.24
C PHE A 112 -10.93 -21.96 10.04
N LEU A 113 -10.44 -23.19 10.28
CA LEU A 113 -10.21 -24.18 9.22
C LEU A 113 -11.52 -24.67 8.57
N LYS A 114 -12.65 -24.58 9.27
CA LYS A 114 -13.98 -24.95 8.76
C LYS A 114 -14.70 -23.82 8.01
N ARG A 115 -14.17 -22.59 8.02
CA ARG A 115 -14.81 -21.47 7.29
C ARG A 115 -14.84 -21.76 5.79
N HIS A 116 -15.98 -21.49 5.17
CA HIS A 116 -16.22 -21.82 3.77
C HIS A 116 -15.18 -21.18 2.82
N ASN A 117 -14.81 -19.92 3.09
CA ASN A 117 -13.78 -19.23 2.32
C ASN A 117 -12.39 -19.87 2.48
N VAL A 118 -12.01 -20.30 3.69
CA VAL A 118 -10.71 -20.98 3.93
C VAL A 118 -10.67 -22.33 3.23
N ILE A 119 -11.76 -23.11 3.29
CA ILE A 119 -11.87 -24.38 2.56
C ILE A 119 -11.74 -24.16 1.05
N ASN A 120 -12.40 -23.14 0.51
CA ASN A 120 -12.34 -22.84 -0.92
C ASN A 120 -10.95 -22.37 -1.35
N GLU A 121 -10.27 -21.57 -0.54
CA GLU A 121 -8.90 -21.12 -0.80
C GLU A 121 -7.93 -22.30 -0.81
N ILE A 122 -8.02 -23.23 0.16
CA ILE A 122 -7.23 -24.47 0.15
C ILE A 122 -7.50 -25.27 -1.13
N LYS A 123 -8.78 -25.44 -1.52
CA LYS A 123 -9.13 -26.14 -2.77
C LYS A 123 -8.56 -25.46 -4.00
N ALA A 124 -8.56 -24.12 -4.06
CA ALA A 124 -8.00 -23.35 -5.16
C ALA A 124 -6.47 -23.55 -5.26
N VAL A 125 -5.76 -23.50 -4.13
CA VAL A 125 -4.32 -23.78 -4.04
C VAL A 125 -4.01 -25.18 -4.58
N LEU A 126 -4.71 -26.20 -4.08
CA LEU A 126 -4.48 -27.60 -4.48
C LEU A 126 -4.86 -27.87 -5.94
N ALA A 127 -5.78 -27.08 -6.50
CA ALA A 127 -6.10 -27.10 -7.93
C ALA A 127 -5.11 -26.29 -8.79
N GLY A 128 -4.06 -25.69 -8.20
CA GLY A 128 -3.05 -24.93 -8.92
C GLY A 128 -3.56 -23.59 -9.49
N LYS A 129 -4.65 -23.05 -8.93
CA LYS A 129 -5.19 -21.76 -9.39
C LYS A 129 -4.29 -20.61 -8.95
N ALA A 130 -4.15 -19.61 -9.80
CA ALA A 130 -3.48 -18.36 -9.47
C ALA A 130 -4.51 -17.35 -8.92
N GLU A 131 -4.78 -17.49 -7.63
CA GLU A 131 -5.59 -16.57 -6.82
C GLU A 131 -4.71 -15.98 -5.69
N GLY A 132 -5.15 -14.93 -5.02
CA GLY A 132 -4.40 -14.40 -3.89
C GLY A 132 -4.62 -12.91 -3.63
N GLY A 133 -4.02 -12.44 -2.55
CA GLY A 133 -4.03 -11.04 -2.15
C GLY A 133 -3.88 -10.85 -0.65
N LEU A 134 -3.79 -9.58 -0.24
CA LEU A 134 -3.75 -9.21 1.17
C LEU A 134 -5.08 -9.49 1.88
N THR A 135 -4.99 -10.16 3.02
CA THR A 135 -6.07 -10.30 4.00
C THR A 135 -5.61 -9.79 5.36
N TRP A 136 -6.55 -9.43 6.23
CA TRP A 136 -6.25 -8.98 7.57
C TRP A 136 -7.38 -9.35 8.54
N THR A 137 -7.11 -9.25 9.82
CA THR A 137 -8.09 -9.45 10.89
C THR A 137 -8.72 -8.13 11.31
N GLN A 138 -10.04 -8.09 11.43
CA GLN A 138 -10.78 -6.91 11.89
C GLN A 138 -10.75 -6.77 13.43
N ASN A 139 -10.56 -7.86 14.17
CA ASN A 139 -10.52 -7.87 15.63
C ASN A 139 -9.20 -8.46 16.12
N PRO A 140 -8.76 -8.12 17.35
CA PRO A 140 -7.52 -8.64 17.91
C PRO A 140 -7.41 -10.17 17.86
N PRO A 141 -6.21 -10.72 17.55
CA PRO A 141 -4.99 -9.98 17.21
C PRO A 141 -5.10 -9.31 15.84
N ILE A 142 -4.69 -8.05 15.72
CA ILE A 142 -4.60 -7.35 14.42
C ILE A 142 -3.35 -7.82 13.70
N LEU A 143 -3.51 -8.48 12.55
CA LEU A 143 -2.44 -8.98 11.70
C LEU A 143 -2.79 -8.85 10.22
N TYR A 144 -1.77 -8.90 9.39
CA TYR A 144 -1.83 -8.81 7.93
C TYR A 144 -1.26 -10.07 7.30
N GLU A 145 -1.81 -10.48 6.16
CA GLU A 145 -1.51 -11.76 5.52
C GLU A 145 -1.56 -11.65 4.00
N ASP A 146 -0.43 -11.77 3.31
CA ASP A 146 -0.41 -11.99 1.86
C ASP A 146 -0.51 -13.50 1.60
N VAL A 147 -1.59 -13.90 0.93
CA VAL A 147 -1.75 -15.26 0.43
C VAL A 147 -1.48 -15.26 -1.06
N THR A 148 -0.35 -15.84 -1.46
CA THR A 148 0.01 -16.01 -2.87
C THR A 148 -0.15 -17.47 -3.26
N THR A 149 -1.15 -17.78 -4.07
CA THR A 149 -1.40 -19.14 -4.59
C THR A 149 -0.78 -19.34 -5.97
N ASN A 150 -0.55 -20.60 -6.36
CA ASN A 150 0.22 -20.96 -7.56
C ASN A 150 1.58 -20.23 -7.66
N ALA A 151 2.30 -20.15 -6.54
CA ALA A 151 3.62 -19.56 -6.49
C ALA A 151 4.63 -20.26 -7.42
N LYS A 152 4.34 -21.48 -7.90
CA LYS A 152 5.14 -22.22 -8.89
C LYS A 152 5.27 -21.47 -10.21
N GLY A 153 4.18 -20.82 -10.66
CA GLY A 153 4.24 -19.92 -11.81
C GLY A 153 5.15 -18.73 -11.55
N ARG A 154 5.05 -18.14 -10.35
CA ARG A 154 5.85 -16.98 -9.93
C ARG A 154 7.32 -17.30 -9.71
N GLU A 155 7.72 -18.53 -9.37
CA GLU A 155 9.16 -18.89 -9.26
C GLU A 155 9.95 -18.54 -10.52
N LYS A 156 9.30 -18.61 -11.68
CA LYS A 156 9.92 -18.32 -12.98
C LYS A 156 9.90 -16.83 -13.34
N ASP A 157 9.29 -15.99 -12.51
CA ASP A 157 9.17 -14.55 -12.72
C ASP A 157 9.75 -13.77 -11.53
N PRO A 158 11.07 -13.51 -11.53
CA PRO A 158 11.73 -12.78 -10.45
C PRO A 158 11.30 -11.31 -10.35
N LEU A 159 10.76 -10.73 -11.42
CA LEU A 159 10.25 -9.36 -11.42
C LEU A 159 8.90 -9.29 -10.72
N GLU A 160 8.00 -10.20 -11.05
CA GLU A 160 6.67 -10.28 -10.44
C GLU A 160 6.75 -10.55 -8.93
N ASN A 161 7.68 -11.39 -8.47
CA ASN A 161 7.87 -11.62 -7.03
C ASN A 161 8.26 -10.35 -6.27
N THR A 162 9.16 -9.55 -6.84
CA THR A 162 9.55 -8.27 -6.24
C THR A 162 8.41 -7.27 -6.32
N TRP A 163 7.75 -7.18 -7.48
CA TRP A 163 6.64 -6.26 -7.70
C TRP A 163 5.48 -6.52 -6.75
N GLY A 164 5.04 -7.78 -6.66
CA GLY A 164 3.95 -8.20 -5.77
C GLY A 164 4.26 -7.87 -4.31
N ALA A 165 5.49 -8.15 -3.84
CA ALA A 165 5.88 -7.82 -2.47
C ALA A 165 5.84 -6.30 -2.18
N LEU A 166 6.24 -5.46 -3.14
CA LEU A 166 6.14 -3.99 -3.02
C LEU A 166 4.66 -3.54 -2.94
N HIS A 167 3.81 -4.11 -3.79
CA HIS A 167 2.38 -3.78 -3.88
C HIS A 167 1.63 -4.17 -2.62
N GLU A 168 1.76 -5.43 -2.20
CA GLU A 168 1.04 -5.95 -1.03
C GLU A 168 1.52 -5.29 0.28
N TYR A 169 2.81 -4.97 0.40
CA TYR A 169 3.29 -4.26 1.60
C TYR A 169 2.82 -2.80 1.66
N HIS A 170 2.64 -2.14 0.51
CA HIS A 170 1.99 -0.83 0.49
C HIS A 170 0.58 -0.93 1.12
N HIS A 171 -0.19 -1.99 0.79
CA HIS A 171 -1.49 -2.20 1.43
C HIS A 171 -1.39 -2.45 2.93
N VAL A 172 -0.38 -3.17 3.43
CA VAL A 172 -0.14 -3.31 4.88
C VAL A 172 -0.01 -1.92 5.53
N PHE A 173 0.80 -1.04 4.94
CA PHE A 173 0.95 0.34 5.41
C PHE A 173 -0.38 1.11 5.35
N GLN A 174 -1.14 1.03 4.26
CA GLN A 174 -2.43 1.71 4.14
C GLN A 174 -3.44 1.24 5.20
N MET A 175 -3.57 -0.09 5.37
CA MET A 175 -4.54 -0.68 6.29
C MET A 175 -4.16 -0.43 7.75
N ALA A 176 -2.88 -0.22 8.06
CA ALA A 176 -2.44 0.22 9.39
C ALA A 176 -2.87 1.65 9.75
N HIS A 177 -3.24 2.47 8.76
CA HIS A 177 -3.63 3.87 8.93
C HIS A 177 -5.09 4.15 8.57
N CYS A 178 -5.89 3.11 8.37
CA CYS A 178 -7.31 3.21 8.05
C CYS A 178 -8.17 2.37 9.02
N ASP A 179 -9.43 2.76 9.20
CA ASP A 179 -10.43 1.91 9.85
C ASP A 179 -11.03 0.95 8.82
N THR A 180 -10.44 -0.24 8.70
CA THR A 180 -10.85 -1.27 7.73
C THR A 180 -12.21 -1.90 8.03
N LYS A 181 -12.89 -1.50 9.11
CA LYS A 181 -14.27 -1.90 9.42
C LYS A 181 -15.29 -1.03 8.69
N GLN A 182 -14.86 0.11 8.17
CA GLN A 182 -15.71 1.06 7.47
C GLN A 182 -15.72 0.78 5.98
N SER A 183 -16.74 1.27 5.26
CA SER A 183 -16.77 1.19 3.79
C SER A 183 -15.62 2.00 3.18
N ARG A 184 -15.15 1.61 1.99
CA ARG A 184 -14.12 2.35 1.22
C ARG A 184 -14.50 3.81 0.92
N SER A 185 -15.80 4.08 0.84
CA SER A 185 -16.35 5.43 0.69
C SER A 185 -16.26 6.28 1.96
N SER A 186 -16.14 5.67 3.15
CA SER A 186 -16.05 6.37 4.42
C SER A 186 -14.79 7.22 4.50
N ASP A 187 -14.85 8.32 5.25
CA ASP A 187 -13.70 9.18 5.51
C ASP A 187 -12.67 8.50 6.43
N LYS A 188 -13.03 7.42 7.12
CA LYS A 188 -12.08 6.65 7.94
C LYS A 188 -11.34 5.57 7.15
N HIS A 189 -11.68 5.39 5.87
CA HIS A 189 -11.05 4.41 4.98
C HIS A 189 -10.72 5.05 3.63
N ILE A 190 -10.07 4.30 2.74
CA ILE A 190 -9.60 4.78 1.44
C ILE A 190 -10.36 4.13 0.29
N ASN A 191 -10.51 4.92 -0.78
CA ASN A 191 -11.16 4.54 -2.01
C ASN A 191 -10.31 3.53 -2.81
N SER A 192 -10.93 2.76 -3.68
CA SER A 192 -10.23 1.69 -4.41
C SER A 192 -9.09 2.20 -5.30
N TRP A 193 -9.23 3.39 -5.91
CA TRP A 193 -8.12 3.98 -6.68
C TRP A 193 -6.94 4.40 -5.81
N MET A 194 -7.20 4.81 -4.57
CA MET A 194 -6.13 5.19 -3.63
C MET A 194 -5.44 3.95 -3.10
N ALA A 195 -6.21 2.92 -2.76
CA ALA A 195 -5.66 1.65 -2.31
C ALA A 195 -4.75 1.05 -3.39
N GLU A 196 -5.33 0.70 -4.54
CA GLU A 196 -4.66 -0.07 -5.59
C GLU A 196 -3.77 0.77 -6.50
N GLY A 197 -4.19 1.99 -6.80
CA GLY A 197 -3.46 2.85 -7.71
C GLY A 197 -2.21 3.45 -7.12
N MET A 198 -2.25 3.88 -5.85
CA MET A 198 -1.03 4.35 -5.17
C MET A 198 -0.05 3.19 -4.92
N ALA A 199 -0.56 2.00 -4.59
CA ALA A 199 0.24 0.78 -4.52
C ALA A 199 0.89 0.46 -5.89
N SER A 200 0.14 0.52 -6.98
CA SER A 200 0.64 0.30 -8.34
C SER A 200 1.69 1.32 -8.78
N TYR A 201 1.46 2.62 -8.50
CA TYR A 201 2.42 3.67 -8.78
C TYR A 201 3.72 3.46 -8.02
N SER A 202 3.61 3.27 -6.70
CA SER A 202 4.79 3.12 -5.83
C SER A 202 5.59 1.88 -6.20
N SER A 203 4.93 0.76 -6.50
CA SER A 203 5.60 -0.47 -6.95
C SER A 203 6.38 -0.24 -8.23
N ALA A 204 5.77 0.40 -9.24
CA ALA A 204 6.47 0.74 -10.47
C ALA A 204 7.66 1.68 -10.23
N LYS A 205 7.48 2.70 -9.38
CA LYS A 205 8.54 3.65 -9.07
C LYS A 205 9.70 2.99 -8.32
N PHE A 206 9.39 2.11 -7.37
CA PHE A 206 10.40 1.37 -6.61
C PHE A 206 11.10 0.32 -7.47
N MET A 207 10.40 -0.34 -8.39
CA MET A 207 11.00 -1.22 -9.39
C MET A 207 11.98 -0.47 -10.30
N GLU A 208 11.67 0.78 -10.69
CA GLU A 208 12.63 1.64 -11.39
C GLU A 208 13.83 1.99 -10.53
N ASN A 209 13.63 2.37 -9.26
CA ASN A 209 14.73 2.68 -8.33
C ASN A 209 15.66 1.47 -8.10
N LEU A 210 15.11 0.25 -8.20
CA LEU A 210 15.86 -1.01 -8.17
C LEU A 210 16.53 -1.36 -9.52
N GLY A 211 16.36 -0.54 -10.56
CA GLY A 211 16.90 -0.75 -11.89
C GLY A 211 16.23 -1.88 -12.68
N LEU A 212 14.99 -2.25 -12.33
CA LEU A 212 14.31 -3.43 -12.88
C LEU A 212 13.39 -3.11 -14.06
N ILE A 213 12.88 -1.88 -14.14
CA ILE A 213 12.01 -1.42 -15.22
C ILE A 213 12.31 0.04 -15.59
N ASN A 214 11.73 0.49 -16.70
CA ASN A 214 11.55 1.90 -17.01
C ASN A 214 10.15 2.35 -16.56
N PHE A 215 10.08 3.34 -15.66
CA PHE A 215 8.81 3.78 -15.08
C PHE A 215 7.91 4.50 -16.10
N GLU A 216 8.47 5.37 -16.95
CA GLU A 216 7.69 6.12 -17.94
C GLU A 216 7.04 5.18 -18.98
N ASP A 217 7.79 4.21 -19.47
CA ASP A 217 7.28 3.18 -20.39
C ASP A 217 6.16 2.37 -19.74
N TYR A 218 6.31 2.04 -18.45
CA TYR A 218 5.27 1.35 -17.70
C TYR A 218 3.99 2.19 -17.61
N MET A 219 4.09 3.47 -17.21
CA MET A 219 2.95 4.37 -17.12
C MET A 219 2.22 4.51 -18.46
N LEU A 220 2.96 4.60 -19.57
CA LEU A 220 2.38 4.62 -20.92
C LEU A 220 1.67 3.30 -21.27
N LYS A 221 2.25 2.15 -20.90
CA LYS A 221 1.61 0.84 -21.11
C LYS A 221 0.27 0.72 -20.38
N LEU A 222 0.13 1.32 -19.18
CA LEU A 222 -1.16 1.35 -18.49
C LEU A 222 -2.25 2.02 -19.33
N LYS A 223 -1.91 3.08 -20.08
CA LYS A 223 -2.87 3.73 -20.98
C LYS A 223 -3.20 2.91 -22.21
N LYS A 224 -2.19 2.33 -22.87
CA LYS A 224 -2.33 1.68 -24.18
C LYS A 224 -2.82 0.23 -24.11
N SER A 225 -2.24 -0.56 -23.22
CA SER A 225 -2.46 -2.01 -23.18
C SER A 225 -2.85 -2.55 -21.81
N GLY A 226 -2.81 -1.69 -20.78
CA GLY A 226 -3.02 -2.03 -19.37
C GLY A 226 -1.83 -2.71 -18.67
N GLY A 227 -0.65 -2.68 -19.30
CA GLY A 227 0.60 -3.13 -18.66
C GLY A 227 0.56 -4.59 -18.16
N ASN A 228 1.11 -4.81 -16.96
CA ASN A 228 1.06 -6.10 -16.26
C ASN A 228 -0.26 -6.29 -15.47
N ILE A 229 -1.11 -5.27 -15.37
CA ILE A 229 -2.36 -5.33 -14.62
C ILE A 229 -3.43 -6.12 -15.38
N GLY A 230 -3.57 -5.89 -16.69
CA GLY A 230 -4.53 -6.62 -17.52
C GLY A 230 -5.11 -5.81 -18.67
N ARG A 231 -6.19 -6.31 -19.27
CA ARG A 231 -6.92 -5.65 -20.36
C ARG A 231 -8.37 -5.40 -19.92
N PRO A 232 -8.99 -4.29 -20.35
CA PRO A 232 -8.50 -3.29 -21.31
C PRO A 232 -7.49 -2.29 -20.71
N GLY A 233 -6.76 -1.57 -21.56
CA GLY A 233 -5.99 -0.39 -21.13
C GLY A 233 -6.90 0.82 -20.88
N ILE A 234 -6.39 1.88 -20.24
CA ILE A 234 -7.20 3.06 -19.90
C ILE A 234 -7.89 3.66 -21.14
N ASN A 235 -7.16 3.84 -22.24
CA ASN A 235 -7.70 4.50 -23.43
C ASN A 235 -8.88 3.74 -24.04
N GLU A 236 -8.76 2.41 -24.08
CA GLU A 236 -9.82 1.52 -24.54
C GLU A 236 -11.04 1.58 -23.60
N TYR A 237 -10.80 1.52 -22.29
CA TYR A 237 -11.88 1.55 -21.30
C TYR A 237 -12.68 2.85 -21.30
N VAL A 238 -12.00 4.01 -21.29
CA VAL A 238 -12.69 5.31 -21.23
C VAL A 238 -13.45 5.63 -22.52
N ALA A 239 -13.02 5.08 -23.67
CA ALA A 239 -13.75 5.18 -24.92
C ALA A 239 -15.08 4.40 -24.87
N GLN A 240 -15.10 3.24 -24.21
CA GLN A 240 -16.30 2.42 -24.03
C GLN A 240 -17.19 2.91 -22.88
N HIS A 241 -16.62 3.61 -21.89
CA HIS A 241 -17.31 4.08 -20.68
C HIS A 241 -17.15 5.61 -20.48
N PRO A 242 -17.72 6.45 -21.37
CA PRO A 242 -17.51 7.89 -21.37
C PRO A 242 -18.05 8.60 -20.12
N ASN A 243 -18.92 7.95 -19.35
CA ASN A 243 -19.50 8.49 -18.12
C ASN A 243 -18.83 7.97 -16.85
N TRP A 244 -17.77 7.15 -16.96
CA TRP A 244 -17.07 6.59 -15.81
C TRP A 244 -16.42 7.68 -14.96
N GLN A 245 -16.39 7.46 -13.64
CA GLN A 245 -15.86 8.38 -12.66
C GLN A 245 -14.97 7.67 -11.64
N LEU A 246 -13.76 8.19 -11.43
CA LEU A 246 -12.76 7.65 -10.50
C LEU A 246 -13.24 7.57 -9.05
N LYS A 247 -14.19 8.43 -8.67
CA LYS A 247 -14.77 8.44 -7.33
C LYS A 247 -15.83 7.35 -7.09
N ASN A 248 -16.35 6.72 -8.15
CA ASN A 248 -17.54 5.88 -8.05
C ASN A 248 -17.19 4.41 -7.75
N GLU A 249 -17.04 4.10 -6.47
CA GLU A 249 -16.75 2.75 -5.97
C GLU A 249 -17.70 1.65 -6.46
N ALA A 250 -18.92 1.98 -6.94
CA ALA A 250 -19.86 0.98 -7.45
C ALA A 250 -19.29 0.19 -8.64
N TYR A 251 -18.43 0.80 -9.46
CA TYR A 251 -17.82 0.12 -10.60
C TYR A 251 -16.83 -0.96 -10.21
N TRP A 252 -16.33 -0.96 -8.97
CA TRP A 252 -15.25 -1.87 -8.56
C TRP A 252 -15.58 -3.35 -8.82
N GLU A 253 -16.84 -3.75 -8.56
CA GLU A 253 -17.30 -5.14 -8.70
C GLU A 253 -17.79 -5.48 -10.13
N GLU A 254 -17.76 -4.53 -11.07
CA GLU A 254 -18.30 -4.69 -12.42
C GLU A 254 -17.20 -5.04 -13.44
N GLY A 255 -17.23 -6.27 -13.97
CA GLY A 255 -16.59 -6.68 -15.25
C GLY A 255 -15.26 -6.00 -15.63
N GLY A 256 -14.14 -6.39 -15.02
CA GLY A 256 -12.80 -5.88 -15.37
C GLY A 256 -12.49 -4.45 -14.88
N SER A 257 -13.45 -3.75 -14.28
CA SER A 257 -13.28 -2.38 -13.80
C SER A 257 -12.32 -2.27 -12.61
N ALA A 258 -12.15 -3.33 -11.81
CA ALA A 258 -11.13 -3.37 -10.76
C ALA A 258 -9.75 -3.03 -11.34
N GLN A 259 -9.32 -3.66 -12.43
CA GLN A 259 -8.04 -3.40 -13.10
C GLN A 259 -7.86 -1.93 -13.48
N ILE A 260 -8.92 -1.27 -13.92
CA ILE A 260 -8.90 0.14 -14.29
C ILE A 260 -8.65 1.05 -13.08
N TYR A 261 -9.11 0.68 -11.88
CA TYR A 261 -8.80 1.41 -10.65
C TYR A 261 -7.31 1.42 -10.31
N TYR A 262 -6.60 0.31 -10.55
CA TYR A 262 -5.13 0.25 -10.43
C TYR A 262 -4.49 1.23 -11.42
N MET A 263 -4.89 1.15 -12.70
CA MET A 263 -4.27 1.93 -13.77
C MET A 263 -4.53 3.44 -13.63
N LEU A 264 -5.80 3.83 -13.45
CA LEU A 264 -6.17 5.23 -13.30
C LEU A 264 -5.72 5.80 -11.96
N GLY A 265 -5.73 5.00 -10.90
CA GLY A 265 -5.19 5.42 -9.61
C GLY A 265 -3.67 5.62 -9.64
N ALA A 266 -2.93 4.83 -10.43
CA ALA A 266 -1.51 5.07 -10.65
C ALA A 266 -1.27 6.40 -11.37
N TRP A 267 -2.04 6.69 -12.42
CA TRP A 267 -1.99 7.98 -13.11
C TRP A 267 -2.47 9.16 -12.26
N ALA A 268 -3.45 8.96 -11.37
CA ALA A 268 -3.88 9.93 -10.38
C ALA A 268 -2.75 10.29 -9.40
N THR A 269 -2.01 9.28 -8.97
CA THR A 269 -0.82 9.46 -8.12
C THR A 269 0.27 10.23 -8.87
N ALA A 270 0.52 9.88 -10.14
CA ALA A 270 1.44 10.62 -10.99
C ALA A 270 1.03 12.09 -11.19
N TYR A 271 -0.27 12.35 -11.36
CA TYR A 271 -0.81 13.68 -11.48
C TYR A 271 -0.56 14.53 -10.23
N LEU A 272 -0.83 13.97 -9.04
CA LEU A 272 -0.56 14.66 -7.77
C LEU A 272 0.92 15.01 -7.61
N ILE A 273 1.81 14.10 -7.98
CA ILE A 273 3.26 14.29 -7.80
C ILE A 273 3.83 15.26 -8.85
N HIS A 274 3.52 15.06 -10.12
CA HIS A 274 4.22 15.73 -11.22
C HIS A 274 3.47 16.94 -11.77
N VAL A 275 2.14 16.97 -11.69
CA VAL A 275 1.32 18.11 -12.17
C VAL A 275 0.97 19.06 -11.04
N LYS A 276 0.63 18.52 -9.85
CA LYS A 276 0.36 19.34 -8.66
C LYS A 276 1.61 19.61 -7.83
N GLU A 277 2.77 19.07 -8.24
CA GLU A 277 4.08 19.27 -7.61
C GLU A 277 4.09 18.91 -6.11
N VAL A 278 3.21 17.98 -5.69
CA VAL A 278 3.20 17.47 -4.32
C VAL A 278 4.38 16.49 -4.17
N LYS A 279 5.17 16.65 -3.11
CA LYS A 279 6.33 15.78 -2.87
C LYS A 279 5.89 14.30 -2.84
N GLU A 280 6.64 13.42 -3.51
CA GLU A 280 6.33 11.99 -3.61
C GLU A 280 6.10 11.35 -2.22
N VAL A 281 6.95 11.65 -1.24
CA VAL A 281 6.80 11.14 0.13
C VAL A 281 5.50 11.59 0.80
N VAL A 282 5.03 12.81 0.49
CA VAL A 282 3.74 13.31 0.99
C VAL A 282 2.60 12.49 0.42
N VAL A 283 2.62 12.24 -0.90
CA VAL A 283 1.57 11.50 -1.60
C VAL A 283 1.54 10.02 -1.23
N LEU A 284 2.70 9.39 -1.12
CA LEU A 284 2.78 7.95 -0.89
C LEU A 284 2.73 7.59 0.60
N LYS A 285 3.10 8.49 1.51
CA LYS A 285 3.31 8.15 2.93
C LYS A 285 2.70 9.14 3.91
N GLU A 286 3.10 10.42 3.88
CA GLU A 286 2.87 11.31 5.03
C GLU A 286 1.39 11.59 5.31
N TRP A 287 0.56 11.70 4.26
CA TRP A 287 -0.85 12.03 4.45
C TRP A 287 -1.66 10.92 5.15
N TYR A 288 -1.22 9.66 5.05
CA TYR A 288 -1.88 8.52 5.70
C TYR A 288 -1.87 8.64 7.22
N PHE A 289 -0.81 9.22 7.80
CA PHE A 289 -0.71 9.40 9.25
C PHE A 289 -1.80 10.30 9.84
N ASP A 290 -2.40 11.17 9.02
CA ASP A 290 -3.48 12.06 9.44
C ASP A 290 -4.88 11.47 9.21
N ILE A 291 -5.03 10.40 8.42
CA ILE A 291 -6.34 9.78 8.15
C ILE A 291 -7.07 9.37 9.44
N PRO A 292 -6.44 8.69 10.42
CA PRO A 292 -7.13 8.27 11.64
C PRO A 292 -7.71 9.43 12.46
N LYS A 293 -7.10 10.62 12.36
CA LYS A 293 -7.45 11.80 13.18
C LYS A 293 -8.37 12.76 12.45
N LEU A 294 -8.09 13.04 11.18
CA LEU A 294 -8.76 14.07 10.39
C LEU A 294 -9.84 13.49 9.46
N GLY A 295 -9.73 12.21 9.12
CA GLY A 295 -10.44 11.63 7.98
C GLY A 295 -9.72 11.91 6.65
N LYS A 296 -9.88 10.99 5.71
CA LYS A 296 -9.30 10.97 4.37
C LYS A 296 -9.50 12.29 3.64
N SER A 297 -10.73 12.84 3.60
CA SER A 297 -10.99 14.05 2.80
C SER A 297 -10.23 15.27 3.34
N ALA A 298 -10.18 15.44 4.66
CA ALA A 298 -9.46 16.54 5.29
C ALA A 298 -7.94 16.34 5.24
N ALA A 299 -7.45 15.11 5.45
CA ALA A 299 -6.03 14.77 5.29
C ALA A 299 -5.56 15.01 3.86
N PHE A 300 -6.32 14.57 2.86
CA PHE A 300 -6.01 14.81 1.45
C PHE A 300 -5.91 16.30 1.15
N LYS A 301 -6.89 17.11 1.57
CA LYS A 301 -6.84 18.57 1.36
C LYS A 301 -5.61 19.22 2.03
N LYS A 302 -5.31 18.82 3.26
CA LYS A 302 -4.16 19.34 4.03
C LYS A 302 -2.83 19.09 3.31
N HIS A 303 -2.64 17.90 2.77
CA HIS A 303 -1.35 17.45 2.23
C HIS A 303 -1.19 17.70 0.73
N MET A 304 -2.26 17.57 -0.04
CA MET A 304 -2.22 17.72 -1.50
C MET A 304 -2.46 19.17 -1.95
N GLY A 305 -2.97 20.03 -1.07
CA GLY A 305 -3.28 21.44 -1.37
C GLY A 305 -4.58 21.65 -2.17
N LEU A 306 -5.33 20.59 -2.46
CA LEU A 306 -6.64 20.62 -3.11
C LEU A 306 -7.58 19.59 -2.50
N SER A 307 -8.89 19.86 -2.51
CA SER A 307 -9.91 18.90 -2.07
C SER A 307 -10.05 17.73 -3.05
N LEU A 308 -10.63 16.62 -2.59
CA LEU A 308 -10.93 15.48 -3.45
C LEU A 308 -11.86 15.85 -4.61
N SER A 309 -12.84 16.74 -4.40
CA SER A 309 -13.74 17.19 -5.46
C SER A 309 -13.00 17.97 -6.55
N GLU A 310 -12.13 18.92 -6.16
CA GLU A 310 -11.27 19.67 -7.09
C GLU A 310 -10.34 18.72 -7.84
N PHE A 311 -9.70 17.78 -7.13
CA PHE A 311 -8.88 16.74 -7.75
C PHE A 311 -9.65 15.95 -8.82
N TYR A 312 -10.85 15.45 -8.52
CA TYR A 312 -11.63 14.68 -9.50
C TYR A 312 -12.04 15.51 -10.72
N GLN A 313 -12.32 16.80 -10.53
CA GLN A 313 -12.65 17.74 -11.61
C GLN A 313 -11.45 18.04 -12.50
N GLU A 314 -10.25 18.17 -11.91
CA GLU A 314 -9.01 18.47 -12.64
C GLU A 314 -8.39 17.22 -13.30
N PHE A 315 -8.43 16.08 -12.62
CA PHE A 315 -7.77 14.85 -13.08
C PHE A 315 -8.45 14.24 -14.31
N ARG A 316 -9.79 14.27 -14.37
CA ARG A 316 -10.53 13.69 -15.50
C ARG A 316 -10.14 14.30 -16.86
N PRO A 317 -10.19 15.61 -17.08
CA PRO A 317 -9.77 16.19 -18.36
C PRO A 317 -8.27 15.97 -18.62
N PHE A 318 -7.43 15.93 -17.57
CA PHE A 318 -6.02 15.60 -17.72
C PHE A 318 -5.82 14.20 -18.33
N ILE A 319 -6.40 13.16 -17.73
CA ILE A 319 -6.12 11.77 -18.14
C ILE A 319 -6.71 11.42 -19.51
N LEU A 320 -7.70 12.18 -19.98
CA LEU A 320 -8.32 12.04 -21.30
C LEU A 320 -7.53 12.72 -22.43
N GLN A 321 -6.46 13.45 -22.14
CA GLN A 321 -5.60 14.00 -23.17
C GLN A 321 -4.86 12.91 -23.96
N PRO A 322 -4.40 13.21 -25.19
CA PRO A 322 -3.53 12.32 -25.96
C PRO A 322 -2.30 11.84 -25.17
N ASP A 323 -1.84 10.62 -25.46
CA ASP A 323 -0.72 9.99 -24.75
C ASP A 323 0.54 10.87 -24.74
N ASP A 324 0.87 11.53 -25.86
CA ASP A 324 2.04 12.41 -25.98
C ASP A 324 1.95 13.67 -25.11
N LYS A 325 0.74 14.08 -24.71
CA LYS A 325 0.49 15.22 -23.82
C LYS A 325 0.59 14.82 -22.36
N VAL A 326 -0.09 13.74 -21.94
CA VAL A 326 -0.02 13.29 -20.55
C VAL A 326 1.38 12.82 -20.16
N MET A 327 2.15 12.25 -21.10
CA MET A 327 3.54 11.83 -20.85
C MET A 327 4.51 13.00 -20.65
N GLN A 328 4.11 14.25 -20.92
CA GLN A 328 4.99 15.41 -20.73
C GLN A 328 5.28 15.70 -19.26
N ILE A 329 4.45 15.17 -18.34
CA ILE A 329 4.61 15.39 -16.89
C ILE A 329 5.92 14.80 -16.35
N PHE A 330 6.47 13.79 -17.00
CA PHE A 330 7.73 13.15 -16.59
C PHE A 330 8.97 13.85 -17.16
N LYS A 331 8.78 14.76 -18.14
CA LYS A 331 9.89 15.51 -18.70
C LYS A 331 10.34 16.57 -17.69
N PRO A 332 11.65 16.79 -17.51
CA PRO A 332 12.14 17.88 -16.69
C PRO A 332 11.52 19.21 -17.16
N THR A 333 10.82 19.90 -16.27
CA THR A 333 10.42 21.28 -16.53
C THR A 333 11.68 22.08 -16.75
N ARG A 334 11.91 22.53 -18.00
CA ARG A 334 12.93 23.54 -18.27
C ARG A 334 12.52 24.78 -17.49
N LYS A 335 13.07 24.96 -16.29
CA LYS A 335 12.99 26.23 -15.59
C LYS A 335 13.71 27.24 -16.49
N VAL A 336 12.94 28.11 -17.14
CA VAL A 336 13.47 29.33 -17.72
C VAL A 336 14.02 30.11 -16.51
N GLN A 337 15.33 30.28 -16.48
CA GLN A 337 16.05 31.07 -15.47
C GLN A 337 15.63 32.53 -15.53
#